data_AF-A0A2E7FNX4-F1
#
_entry.id   AF-A0A2E7FNX4-F1
#
_cell.length_a   1.000
_cell.length_b   1.000
_cell.length_c   1.000
_cell.angle_alpha   90.00
_cell.angle_beta   90.00
_cell.angle_gamma   90.00
#
_symmetry.space_group_name_H-M   'P 1'
#
loop_
_entity.id
_entity.type
_entity.pdbx_description
1 polymer ?
#
loop_
_entity_poly.entity_id
_entity_poly.type
_entity_poly.pdbx_seq_one_letter_code
_entity_poly.pdbx_strand_id
1 'polypeptide(L)'
;MIRLVDPLDEPEFYCVDIPGFRQNVLLQGPLMAHTLKRFGSADEMWTMDYPPEGQIYASEYGLCIEAASFEPGAVLMLKEPRDSPLQRFNFTDNGYIVLVGNPDLEFAVVEGAGSKAGGPSHLRGGFSLNTLSEIDPVLATWKIVKSAKNWPE
;
A
#
# COMPACT_ATOMS: atom_id res chain seq x y z
N MET A 1 7.04 6.24 1.71
CA MET A 1 6.28 5.11 2.28
C MET A 1 4.81 5.49 2.36
N ILE A 2 3.91 4.53 2.19
CA ILE A 2 2.46 4.72 2.34
C ILE A 2 2.08 4.02 3.66
N ARG A 3 1.90 4.79 4.73
CA ARG A 3 1.65 4.28 6.09
C ARG A 3 0.19 4.47 6.45
N LEU A 4 -0.43 3.49 7.09
CA LEU A 4 -1.78 3.62 7.64
C LEU A 4 -1.79 4.63 8.78
N VAL A 5 -2.79 5.50 8.85
CA VAL A 5 -2.89 6.54 9.88
C VAL A 5 -3.09 5.92 11.26
N ASP A 6 -4.03 4.98 11.36
CA ASP A 6 -4.26 4.20 12.58
C ASP A 6 -3.22 3.07 12.71
N PRO A 7 -2.66 2.81 13.90
CA PRO A 7 -1.72 1.70 14.10
C PRO A 7 -2.39 0.32 14.09
N LEU A 8 -3.72 0.25 14.27
CA LEU A 8 -4.47 -0.99 14.51
C LEU A 8 -3.86 -1.79 15.68
N ASP A 9 -3.51 -3.05 15.45
CA ASP A 9 -2.86 -3.94 16.42
C ASP A 9 -1.32 -3.90 16.37
N GLU A 10 -0.74 -3.04 15.54
CA GLU A 10 0.70 -2.86 15.36
C GLU A 10 1.12 -1.46 15.82
N PRO A 11 1.68 -1.29 17.03
CA PRO A 11 2.09 0.04 17.53
C PRO A 11 3.17 0.72 16.68
N GLU A 12 3.89 -0.03 15.84
CA GLU A 12 4.85 0.53 14.87
C GLU A 12 4.17 0.93 13.54
N PHE A 13 2.85 0.82 13.45
CA PHE A 13 1.98 1.05 12.28
C PHE A 13 2.16 0.05 11.14
N TYR A 14 1.11 -0.09 10.33
CA TYR A 14 1.17 -0.78 9.04
C TYR A 14 1.56 0.16 7.90
N CYS A 15 2.19 -0.39 6.86
CA CYS A 15 2.39 0.26 5.57
C CYS A 15 2.17 -0.70 4.41
N VAL A 16 1.98 -0.12 3.21
CA VAL A 16 1.95 -0.89 1.96
C VAL A 16 3.34 -1.44 1.67
N ASP A 17 3.43 -2.77 1.56
CA ASP A 17 4.66 -3.54 1.46
C ASP A 17 4.64 -4.55 0.30
N ILE A 18 5.81 -4.79 -0.28
CA ILE A 18 6.04 -5.85 -1.26
C ILE A 18 6.50 -7.10 -0.51
N PRO A 19 5.76 -8.24 -0.59
CA PRO A 19 6.10 -9.41 0.19
C PRO A 19 7.50 -9.96 -0.07
N GLY A 20 8.12 -10.47 0.99
CA GLY A 20 9.44 -11.10 0.93
C GLY A 20 10.52 -10.24 1.56
N PHE A 21 11.78 -10.64 1.38
CA PHE A 21 12.92 -9.92 1.95
C PHE A 21 14.18 -10.10 1.10
N ARG A 22 14.88 -8.99 0.82
CA ARG A 22 16.13 -8.96 0.03
C ARG A 22 16.00 -9.71 -1.30
N GLN A 23 16.72 -10.81 -1.49
CA GLN A 23 16.70 -11.57 -2.74
C GLN A 23 15.41 -12.38 -2.94
N ASN A 24 14.58 -12.49 -1.91
CA ASN A 24 13.35 -13.30 -1.92
C ASN A 24 12.09 -12.43 -2.01
N VAL A 25 12.20 -11.20 -2.51
CA VAL A 25 11.04 -10.34 -2.76
C VAL A 25 10.16 -10.97 -3.85
N LEU A 26 8.86 -11.07 -3.57
CA LEU A 26 7.86 -11.73 -4.39
C LEU A 26 7.16 -10.71 -5.29
N LEU A 27 7.86 -10.24 -6.32
CA LEU A 27 7.37 -9.19 -7.23
C LEU A 27 6.11 -9.57 -8.02
N GLN A 28 5.79 -10.86 -8.11
CA GLN A 28 4.58 -11.36 -8.79
C GLN A 28 3.42 -11.64 -7.82
N GLY A 29 3.63 -11.46 -6.52
CA GLY A 29 2.60 -11.62 -5.49
C GLY A 29 1.75 -10.36 -5.31
N PRO A 30 0.60 -10.47 -4.63
CA PRO A 30 -0.15 -9.31 -4.19
C PRO A 30 0.63 -8.54 -3.11
N LEU A 31 0.48 -7.22 -3.09
CA LEU A 31 0.97 -6.37 -2.01
C LEU A 31 0.29 -6.72 -0.70
N MET A 32 0.91 -6.36 0.42
CA MET A 32 0.38 -6.59 1.75
C MET A 32 0.48 -5.35 2.64
N ALA A 33 -0.24 -5.37 3.75
CA ALA A 33 0.05 -4.49 4.88
C ALA A 33 1.10 -5.16 5.75
N HIS A 34 2.14 -4.45 6.14
CA HIS A 34 3.20 -4.98 6.99
C HIS A 34 3.63 -3.94 8.03
N THR A 35 4.13 -4.38 9.18
CA THR A 35 4.80 -3.50 10.14
C THR A 35 5.80 -2.60 9.45
N LEU A 36 5.68 -1.29 9.68
CA LEU A 36 6.51 -0.26 9.10
C LEU A 36 7.99 -0.52 9.38
N LYS A 37 8.76 -0.78 8.33
CA LYS A 37 10.21 -0.95 8.44
C LYS A 37 10.89 0.43 8.51
N ARG A 38 12.22 0.39 8.70
CA ARG A 38 13.06 1.59 8.66
C ARG A 38 12.88 2.31 7.33
N PHE A 39 12.79 3.64 7.39
CA PHE A 39 12.75 4.48 6.19
C PHE A 39 13.90 4.16 5.22
N GLY A 40 13.56 3.93 3.95
CA GLY A 40 14.49 3.50 2.91
C GLY A 40 14.53 2.00 2.64
N SER A 41 13.72 1.19 3.34
CA SER A 41 13.49 -0.23 2.98
C SER A 41 12.80 -0.31 1.62
N ALA A 42 13.49 -0.86 0.62
CA ALA A 42 13.08 -0.79 -0.79
C ALA A 42 11.66 -1.33 -1.06
N ASP A 43 11.24 -2.33 -0.30
CA ASP A 43 9.93 -3.01 -0.33
C ASP A 43 8.77 -2.15 0.20
N GLU A 44 9.04 -1.00 0.82
CA GLU A 44 8.03 -0.06 1.36
C GLU A 44 8.21 1.37 0.79
N MET A 45 9.07 1.53 -0.21
CA MET A 45 9.39 2.81 -0.82
C MET A 45 8.69 2.99 -2.16
N TRP A 46 7.84 4.02 -2.20
CA TRP A 46 6.97 4.33 -3.31
C TRP A 46 7.25 5.75 -3.81
N THR A 47 7.31 5.91 -5.13
CA THR A 47 7.32 7.20 -5.82
C THR A 47 5.90 7.47 -6.32
N MET A 48 5.28 8.51 -5.81
CA MET A 48 3.93 8.93 -6.21
C MET A 48 4.00 9.72 -7.51
N ASP A 49 2.93 9.68 -8.29
CA ASP A 49 2.75 10.43 -9.53
C ASP A 49 3.86 10.18 -10.57
N TYR A 50 4.31 8.94 -10.66
CA TYR A 50 5.38 8.52 -11.56
C TYR A 50 5.11 7.10 -12.11
N PRO A 51 5.42 6.78 -13.39
CA PRO A 51 6.06 7.67 -14.37
C PRO A 51 5.19 8.84 -14.88
N PRO A 52 3.92 8.61 -15.24
CA PRO A 52 2.91 9.67 -15.27
C PRO A 52 2.12 9.83 -13.96
N GLU A 53 1.42 10.96 -13.86
CA GLU A 53 0.52 11.32 -12.76
C GLU A 53 -0.46 10.17 -12.40
N GLY A 54 -0.71 10.01 -11.11
CA GLY A 54 -1.57 8.98 -10.55
C GLY A 54 -0.96 7.57 -10.49
N GLN A 55 0.21 7.31 -11.06
CA GLN A 55 0.90 6.02 -10.83
C GLN A 55 1.70 6.04 -9.53
N ILE A 56 1.73 4.88 -8.87
CA ILE A 56 2.52 4.64 -7.66
C ILE A 56 3.61 3.63 -8.02
N TYR A 57 4.87 4.06 -7.99
CA TYR A 57 6.00 3.33 -8.55
C TYR A 57 6.98 2.85 -7.50
N ALA A 58 7.33 1.56 -7.55
CA ALA A 58 8.39 0.97 -6.74
C ALA A 58 9.73 1.14 -7.47
N SER A 59 10.47 2.21 -7.15
CA SER A 59 11.66 2.63 -7.92
C SER A 59 12.76 1.59 -7.99
N GLU A 60 12.99 0.85 -6.90
CA GLU A 60 14.02 -0.20 -6.87
C GLU A 60 13.72 -1.33 -7.86
N TYR A 61 12.44 -1.59 -8.12
CA TYR A 61 12.00 -2.75 -8.91
C TYR A 61 11.55 -2.40 -10.32
N GLY A 62 11.34 -1.11 -10.59
CA GLY A 62 10.93 -0.66 -11.92
C GLY A 62 9.45 -0.91 -12.25
N LEU A 63 8.59 -1.07 -11.24
CA LEU A 63 7.19 -1.53 -11.40
C LEU A 63 6.19 -0.55 -10.78
N CYS A 64 4.98 -0.48 -11.34
CA CYS A 64 3.84 0.27 -10.78
C CYS A 64 2.90 -0.64 -10.00
N ILE A 65 2.23 -0.08 -8.99
CA ILE A 65 1.04 -0.69 -8.41
C ILE A 65 -0.07 -0.74 -9.47
N GLU A 66 -0.72 -1.90 -9.59
CA GLU A 66 -1.89 -2.13 -10.43
C GLU A 66 -2.96 -2.90 -9.66
N ALA A 67 -4.21 -2.44 -9.71
CA ALA A 67 -5.36 -3.19 -9.23
C ALA A 67 -5.69 -4.36 -10.17
N ALA A 68 -6.04 -5.52 -9.61
CA ALA A 68 -6.40 -6.69 -10.42
C ALA A 68 -7.69 -6.48 -11.24
N SER A 69 -8.62 -5.64 -10.77
CA SER A 69 -9.88 -5.29 -11.42
C SER A 69 -10.48 -4.01 -10.82
N PHE A 70 -11.61 -3.54 -11.38
CA PHE A 70 -12.44 -2.44 -10.86
C PHE A 70 -13.50 -2.90 -9.86
N GLU A 71 -13.23 -3.99 -9.13
CA GLU A 71 -14.21 -4.61 -8.21
C GLU A 71 -13.72 -4.51 -6.75
N PRO A 72 -14.64 -4.42 -5.77
CA PRO A 72 -14.30 -4.59 -4.37
C PRO A 72 -13.55 -5.91 -4.11
N GLY A 73 -12.57 -5.88 -3.22
CA GLY A 73 -11.71 -7.02 -2.92
C GLY A 73 -10.59 -7.27 -3.94
N ALA A 74 -10.48 -6.46 -5.01
CA ALA A 74 -9.38 -6.58 -5.95
C ALA A 74 -8.03 -6.42 -5.25
N VAL A 75 -7.14 -7.40 -5.40
CA VAL A 75 -5.77 -7.31 -4.91
C VAL A 75 -4.96 -6.29 -5.71
N LEU A 76 -3.94 -5.72 -5.08
CA LEU A 76 -2.98 -4.82 -5.72
C LEU A 76 -1.69 -5.59 -5.98
N MET A 77 -1.15 -5.50 -7.19
CA MET A 77 0.06 -6.21 -7.62
C MET A 77 1.05 -5.23 -8.23
N LEU A 78 2.31 -5.64 -8.36
CA LEU A 78 3.28 -4.92 -9.18
C LEU A 78 3.21 -5.36 -10.64
N LYS A 79 3.18 -4.39 -11.55
CA LYS A 79 3.19 -4.61 -13.00
C LYS A 79 4.11 -3.61 -13.70
N GLU A 80 4.52 -3.93 -14.91
CA GLU A 80 5.26 -2.98 -15.74
C GLU A 80 4.43 -1.69 -15.92
N PRO A 81 5.08 -0.51 -15.92
CA PRO A 81 4.39 0.73 -16.19
C PRO A 81 3.70 0.70 -17.56
N ARG A 82 2.40 0.96 -17.58
CA ARG A 82 1.61 1.06 -18.81
C ARG A 82 0.50 2.07 -18.65
N ASP A 83 -0.04 2.55 -19.77
CA ASP A 83 -1.20 3.43 -19.71
C ASP A 83 -2.48 2.61 -19.45
N SER A 84 -2.70 2.30 -18.18
CA SER A 84 -3.84 1.51 -17.72
C SER A 84 -4.59 2.26 -16.62
N PRO A 85 -5.92 2.38 -16.69
CA PRO A 85 -6.71 2.99 -15.61
C PRO A 85 -6.63 2.19 -14.29
N LEU A 86 -6.25 0.91 -14.34
CA LEU A 86 -5.98 0.09 -13.13
C LEU A 86 -4.68 0.46 -12.41
N GLN A 87 -3.83 1.30 -13.02
CA GLN A 87 -2.61 1.84 -12.43
C GLN A 87 -2.75 3.32 -12.01
N ARG A 88 -3.95 3.89 -12.07
CA ARG A 88 -4.19 5.31 -11.77
C ARG A 88 -4.90 5.44 -10.44
N PHE A 89 -4.24 6.10 -9.49
CA PHE A 89 -4.74 6.35 -8.15
C PHE A 89 -4.68 7.83 -7.82
N ASN A 90 -5.60 8.29 -6.98
CA ASN A 90 -5.59 9.64 -6.44
C ASN A 90 -5.46 9.58 -4.92
N PHE A 91 -4.54 10.35 -4.35
CA PHE A 91 -4.45 10.53 -2.91
C PHE A 91 -5.25 11.76 -2.49
N THR A 92 -6.36 11.52 -1.81
CA THR A 92 -7.31 12.57 -1.43
C THR A 92 -6.85 13.36 -0.20
N ASP A 93 -7.38 14.56 0.00
CA ASP A 93 -7.08 15.40 1.17
C ASP A 93 -7.50 14.74 2.51
N ASN A 94 -8.43 13.78 2.47
CA ASN A 94 -8.88 13.02 3.63
C ASN A 94 -8.03 11.77 3.93
N GLY A 95 -6.95 11.54 3.17
CA GLY A 95 -6.02 10.43 3.40
C GLY A 95 -6.38 9.13 2.67
N TYR A 96 -7.43 9.10 1.86
CA TYR A 96 -7.78 7.93 1.06
C TYR A 96 -6.94 7.84 -0.22
N ILE A 97 -6.58 6.63 -0.64
CA ILE A 97 -5.95 6.37 -1.95
C ILE A 97 -6.97 5.62 -2.80
N VAL A 98 -7.60 6.33 -3.73
CA VAL A 98 -8.72 5.82 -4.53
C VAL A 98 -8.30 5.49 -5.96
N LEU A 99 -8.90 4.47 -6.55
CA LEU A 99 -8.70 4.12 -7.96
C LEU A 99 -9.39 5.14 -8.87
N VAL A 100 -8.68 5.80 -9.77
CA VAL A 100 -9.23 6.87 -10.62
C VAL A 100 -10.37 6.36 -11.51
N GLY A 101 -10.24 5.15 -12.06
CA GLY A 101 -11.30 4.56 -12.90
C GLY A 101 -12.55 4.10 -12.15
N ASN A 102 -12.48 3.99 -10.81
CA ASN A 102 -13.63 3.76 -9.94
C ASN A 102 -13.35 4.37 -8.56
N PRO A 103 -13.65 5.66 -8.33
CA PRO A 103 -13.26 6.38 -7.11
C PRO A 103 -13.98 5.91 -5.83
N ASP A 104 -14.94 4.99 -5.93
CA ASP A 104 -15.54 4.32 -4.77
C ASP A 104 -14.65 3.18 -4.24
N LEU A 105 -13.59 2.81 -4.97
CA LEU A 105 -12.64 1.79 -4.54
C LEU A 105 -11.34 2.40 -4.04
N GLU A 106 -10.92 1.98 -2.85
CA GLU A 106 -9.76 2.52 -2.18
C GLU A 106 -8.85 1.47 -1.56
N PHE A 107 -7.61 1.87 -1.27
CA PHE A 107 -6.64 1.05 -0.53
C PHE A 107 -7.14 0.81 0.89
N ALA A 108 -7.26 -0.46 1.28
CA ALA A 108 -7.65 -0.84 2.63
C ALA A 108 -6.88 -2.05 3.15
N VAL A 109 -6.58 -2.03 4.45
CA VAL A 109 -6.18 -3.22 5.19
C VAL A 109 -7.40 -4.10 5.40
N VAL A 110 -7.26 -5.41 5.16
CA VAL A 110 -8.33 -6.37 5.43
C VAL A 110 -8.54 -6.47 6.95
N GLU A 111 -9.79 -6.34 7.39
CA GLU A 111 -10.16 -6.40 8.80
C GLU A 111 -9.69 -7.70 9.47
N GLY A 112 -9.16 -7.58 10.69
CA GLY A 112 -8.69 -8.68 11.51
C GLY A 112 -7.32 -8.42 12.12
N ALA A 113 -6.91 -9.30 13.04
CA ALA A 113 -5.58 -9.23 13.65
C ALA A 113 -4.49 -9.60 12.64
N GLY A 114 -3.36 -8.91 12.72
CA GLY A 114 -2.16 -9.22 11.98
C GLY A 114 -1.64 -10.62 12.27
N SER A 115 -1.06 -11.26 11.26
CA SER A 115 -0.32 -12.51 11.41
C SER A 115 1.16 -12.24 11.64
N LYS A 116 1.83 -13.08 12.43
CA LYS A 116 3.27 -12.94 12.65
C LYS A 116 4.05 -12.99 11.32
N ALA A 117 4.94 -12.04 11.15
CA ALA A 117 5.85 -11.93 10.02
C ALA A 117 7.32 -12.14 10.48
N GLY A 118 8.28 -11.86 9.60
CA GLY A 118 9.70 -12.02 9.92
C GLY A 118 10.17 -10.92 10.87
N GLY A 119 10.76 -11.30 12.00
CA GLY A 119 11.15 -10.38 13.08
C GLY A 119 10.38 -10.70 14.38
N PRO A 120 10.88 -10.28 15.56
CA PRO A 120 10.23 -10.63 16.83
C PRO A 120 8.89 -9.92 17.07
N SER A 121 8.69 -8.70 16.53
CA SER A 121 7.45 -7.92 16.68
C SER A 121 6.58 -7.85 15.42
N HIS A 122 7.15 -8.10 14.23
CA HIS A 122 6.47 -7.74 13.00
C HIS A 122 5.18 -8.55 12.75
N LEU A 123 4.15 -7.83 12.32
CA LEU A 123 2.87 -8.29 11.85
C LEU A 123 2.70 -8.02 10.34
N ARG A 124 1.83 -8.80 9.72
CA ARG A 124 1.35 -8.59 8.35
C ARG A 124 -0.14 -8.84 8.25
N GLY A 125 -0.82 -8.04 7.44
CA GLY A 125 -2.25 -8.11 7.17
C GLY A 125 -2.55 -8.23 5.68
N GLY A 126 -3.79 -8.60 5.36
CA GLY A 126 -4.29 -8.55 4.00
C GLY A 126 -4.43 -7.10 3.51
N PHE A 127 -4.34 -6.91 2.21
CA PHE A 127 -4.45 -5.59 1.58
C PHE A 127 -5.12 -5.71 0.22
N SER A 128 -6.14 -4.91 -0.01
CA SER A 128 -6.94 -4.94 -1.24
C SER A 128 -7.63 -3.60 -1.48
N LEU A 129 -8.31 -3.49 -2.61
CA LEU A 129 -9.33 -2.46 -2.80
C LEU A 129 -10.59 -2.80 -2.00
N ASN A 130 -11.22 -1.79 -1.41
CA ASN A 130 -12.51 -1.91 -0.74
C ASN A 130 -13.42 -0.71 -1.06
N THR A 131 -14.72 -0.86 -0.83
CA THR A 131 -15.71 0.18 -1.06
C THR A 131 -15.60 1.27 0.00
N LEU A 132 -15.34 2.51 -0.41
CA LEU A 132 -15.11 3.68 0.45
C LEU A 132 -16.26 3.94 1.42
N SER A 133 -17.50 3.71 0.98
CA SER A 133 -18.70 3.91 1.81
C SER A 133 -18.98 2.78 2.82
N GLU A 134 -18.30 1.64 2.70
CA GLU A 134 -18.54 0.43 3.51
C GLU A 134 -17.40 0.12 4.49
N ILE A 135 -16.22 0.70 4.28
CA ILE A 135 -15.02 0.42 5.09
C ILE A 135 -14.86 1.39 6.25
N ASP A 136 -14.39 0.89 7.39
CA ASP A 136 -14.01 1.73 8.52
C ASP A 136 -12.76 2.56 8.14
N PRO A 137 -12.80 3.92 8.28
CA PRO A 137 -11.65 4.77 7.98
C PRO A 137 -10.34 4.38 8.68
N VAL A 138 -10.39 3.70 9.83
CA VAL A 138 -9.16 3.22 10.51
C VAL A 138 -8.40 2.20 9.66
N LEU A 139 -9.08 1.49 8.75
CA LEU A 139 -8.49 0.49 7.86
C LEU A 139 -8.02 1.08 6.51
N ALA A 140 -8.40 2.31 6.18
CA ALA A 140 -8.27 2.84 4.81
C ALA A 140 -7.72 4.26 4.71
N THR A 141 -7.39 4.93 5.82
CA THR A 141 -6.76 6.26 5.79
C THR A 141 -5.24 6.14 5.87
N TRP A 142 -4.55 6.79 4.94
CA TRP A 142 -3.10 6.68 4.73
C TRP A 142 -2.40 8.02 4.83
N LYS A 143 -1.11 7.98 5.17
CA LYS A 143 -0.19 9.11 5.16
C LYS A 143 1.03 8.78 4.31
N ILE A 144 1.42 9.75 3.47
CA ILE A 144 2.66 9.66 2.70
C ILE A 144 3.84 10.13 3.56
N VAL A 145 4.65 9.20 4.02
CA VAL A 145 5.90 9.49 4.75
C VAL A 145 7.01 9.72 3.73
N LYS A 146 7.49 10.98 3.65
CA LYS A 146 8.43 11.45 2.62
C LYS A 146 9.90 11.50 3.09
N SER A 147 10.17 11.42 4.38
CA SER A 147 11.55 11.45 4.90
C SER A 147 11.67 10.74 6.24
N ALA A 148 12.89 10.31 6.58
CA ALA A 148 13.20 9.72 7.88
C ALA A 148 12.95 10.64 9.09
N LYS A 149 12.85 11.97 8.87
CA LYS A 149 12.53 12.93 9.94
C LYS A 149 11.07 12.81 10.42
N ASN A 150 10.19 12.38 9.53
CA ASN A 150 8.75 12.22 9.80
C ASN A 150 8.41 10.73 9.93
N TRP A 151 9.36 9.92 10.41
CA TRP A 151 9.21 8.49 10.64
C TRP A 151 9.23 8.24 12.15
N PRO A 152 8.31 7.44 12.72
CA PRO A 152 7.18 6.80 12.05
C PRO A 152 5.99 7.77 11.77
N GLU A 153 6.00 8.99 12.33
CA GLU A 153 4.84 9.90 12.37
C GLU A 153 4.55 10.72 11.10
#